data_AF-A0A7K2M9B0-F1
#
_entry.id   AF-A0A7K2M9B0-F1
#
_cell.length_a   1.000
_cell.length_b   1.000
_cell.length_c   1.000
_cell.angle_alpha   90.00
_cell.angle_beta   90.00
_cell.angle_gamma   90.00
#
_symmetry.space_group_name_H-M   'P 1'
#
loop_
_entity.id
_entity.type
_entity.pdbx_description
1 polymer ?
#
loop_
_entity_poly.entity_id
_entity_poly.type
_entity_poly.pdbx_seq_one_letter_code
_entity_poly.pdbx_strand_id
1 'polypeptide(L)'
;GVEADSGEVRGAAVRADLTVTFGAHKPGLLIDPAREHAGTVRLIDIGLGPELPAAPELEALQHADVAALLPVPAAESDKYRRGVVGIAAGSARYPGAAVLAVSGALRGGAGAVRYVGPAGQAVLARFPETLVSDRGPHEAGRVQAWVVGPGAGDDAGAVAEVLATDVPVLLDADGLRLAARDAVRARTAPTLMTPHAGEAAALLGVAREEVEAARLTAVRELAARYRATVLLKGSTTLVADPGGGPVRVNATGTPWLATAGSGDVLSGLAGSLLAAGLAPRDAA
;
A
#
# COMPACT_ATOMS: atom_id res chain seq x y z
N GLY A 1 -19.74 10.58 20.66
CA GLY A 1 -20.41 9.70 19.68
C GLY A 1 -19.35 8.99 18.88
N VAL A 2 -18.54 9.76 18.14
CA VAL A 2 -17.27 9.31 17.57
C VAL A 2 -16.11 9.70 18.49
N GLU A 3 -15.04 8.92 18.49
CA GLU A 3 -13.78 9.24 19.17
C GLU A 3 -12.90 10.13 18.28
N ALA A 4 -12.50 11.30 18.78
CA ALA A 4 -11.82 12.31 17.99
C ALA A 4 -10.40 11.89 17.56
N ASP A 5 -9.70 11.12 18.40
CA ASP A 5 -8.28 10.82 18.21
C ASP A 5 -8.03 9.46 17.54
N SER A 6 -8.96 8.52 17.65
CA SER A 6 -8.81 7.16 17.07
C SER A 6 -9.71 6.89 15.86
N GLY A 7 -10.81 7.63 15.72
CA GLY A 7 -11.84 7.35 14.71
C GLY A 7 -12.77 6.17 15.06
N GLU A 8 -12.66 5.61 16.27
CA GLU A 8 -13.57 4.58 16.76
C GLU A 8 -14.99 5.13 17.03
N VAL A 9 -15.99 4.24 16.92
CA VAL A 9 -17.39 4.55 17.25
C VAL A 9 -17.91 3.51 18.24
N ARG A 10 -17.98 3.88 19.53
CA ARG A 10 -18.32 2.97 20.65
C ARG A 10 -19.78 3.06 21.08
N GLY A 11 -20.70 3.17 20.11
CA GLY A 11 -22.14 3.24 20.36
C GLY A 11 -22.86 4.18 19.40
N ALA A 12 -23.89 4.87 19.88
CA ALA A 12 -24.64 5.81 19.05
C ALA A 12 -23.79 7.03 18.66
N ALA A 13 -23.72 7.31 17.36
CA ALA A 13 -23.06 8.47 16.80
C ALA A 13 -23.96 9.16 15.78
N VAL A 14 -23.94 10.50 15.80
CA VAL A 14 -24.63 11.32 14.80
C VAL A 14 -24.04 11.02 13.43
N ARG A 15 -24.89 10.95 12.40
CA ARG A 15 -24.47 11.01 11.00
C ARG A 15 -24.79 12.40 10.49
N ALA A 16 -23.77 13.21 10.26
CA ALA A 16 -23.93 14.60 9.84
C ALA A 16 -23.83 14.72 8.31
N ASP A 17 -24.61 15.61 7.72
CA ASP A 17 -24.40 16.05 6.33
C ASP A 17 -23.20 17.01 6.22
N LEU A 18 -22.98 17.81 7.27
CA LEU A 18 -21.93 18.80 7.40
C LEU A 18 -21.34 18.78 8.82
N THR A 19 -20.02 18.66 8.91
CA THR A 19 -19.25 18.85 10.15
C THR A 19 -18.38 20.10 10.03
N VAL A 20 -18.53 21.03 10.96
CA VAL A 20 -17.65 22.19 11.10
C VAL A 20 -16.64 21.90 12.20
N THR A 21 -15.35 21.93 11.88
CA THR A 21 -14.25 21.70 12.84
C THR A 21 -13.38 22.94 12.96
N PHE A 22 -12.81 23.19 14.13
CA PHE A 22 -12.06 24.42 14.42
C PHE A 22 -10.57 24.14 14.64
N GLY A 23 -9.72 25.00 14.08
CA GLY A 23 -8.26 25.02 14.29
C GLY A 23 -7.50 23.96 13.52
N ALA A 24 -7.90 22.69 13.62
CA ALA A 24 -7.30 21.58 12.90
C ALA A 24 -8.32 20.47 12.57
N HIS A 25 -8.00 19.65 11.57
CA HIS A 25 -8.68 18.37 11.38
C HIS A 25 -8.29 17.40 12.50
N LYS A 26 -9.26 16.64 13.00
CA LYS A 26 -9.04 15.62 14.03
C LYS A 26 -8.92 14.27 13.33
N PRO A 27 -8.12 13.32 13.86
CA PRO A 27 -7.97 11.98 13.27
C PRO A 27 -9.29 11.29 12.93
N GLY A 28 -10.28 11.36 13.81
CA GLY A 28 -11.61 10.77 13.61
C GLY A 28 -12.43 11.39 12.48
N LEU A 29 -12.01 12.54 11.92
CA LEU A 29 -12.61 13.11 10.71
C LEU A 29 -11.98 12.55 9.42
N LEU A 30 -10.95 11.72 9.54
CA LEU A 30 -10.17 11.19 8.41
C LEU A 30 -10.18 9.66 8.36
N ILE A 31 -10.42 8.99 9.49
CA ILE A 31 -10.35 7.52 9.61
C ILE A 31 -11.74 6.93 9.81
N ASP A 32 -12.03 5.83 9.11
CA ASP A 32 -13.24 5.04 9.36
C ASP A 32 -13.14 4.23 10.66
N PRO A 33 -14.26 4.00 11.37
CA PRO A 33 -15.65 4.31 10.96
C PRO A 33 -16.09 5.78 11.17
N ALA A 34 -15.42 6.57 12.00
CA ALA A 34 -15.87 7.93 12.33
C ALA A 34 -15.96 8.87 11.11
N ARG A 35 -15.10 8.71 10.10
CA ARG A 35 -15.14 9.49 8.86
C ARG A 35 -16.49 9.39 8.15
N GLU A 36 -17.13 8.21 8.14
CA GLU A 36 -18.44 8.01 7.51
C GLU A 36 -19.57 8.82 8.20
N HIS A 37 -19.37 9.18 9.47
CA HIS A 37 -20.33 9.97 10.24
C HIS A 37 -20.19 11.48 10.03
N ALA A 38 -19.09 11.93 9.44
CA ALA A 38 -18.73 13.35 9.40
C ALA A 38 -19.32 14.14 8.22
N GLY A 39 -19.86 13.46 7.20
CA GLY A 39 -20.37 14.11 5.99
C GLY A 39 -19.31 14.95 5.29
N THR A 40 -19.67 16.16 4.86
CA THR A 40 -18.72 17.17 4.37
C THR A 40 -18.04 17.85 5.55
N VAL A 41 -16.70 17.92 5.55
CA VAL A 41 -15.95 18.60 6.62
C VAL A 41 -15.54 20.00 6.18
N ARG A 42 -15.82 21.00 7.01
CA ARG A 42 -15.37 22.39 6.87
C ARG A 42 -14.47 22.77 8.04
N LEU A 43 -13.20 23.04 7.75
CA LEU A 43 -12.28 23.58 8.73
C LEU A 43 -12.45 25.11 8.82
N ILE A 44 -12.66 25.60 10.04
CA ILE A 44 -12.62 27.02 10.38
C ILE A 44 -11.32 27.27 11.13
N ASP A 45 -10.44 28.07 10.53
CA ASP A 45 -9.24 28.52 11.21
C ASP A 45 -9.62 29.53 12.29
N ILE A 46 -9.12 29.29 13.50
CA ILE A 46 -9.32 30.11 14.68
C ILE A 46 -7.98 30.59 15.26
N GLY A 47 -6.89 30.48 14.49
CA GLY A 47 -5.56 30.98 14.86
C GLY A 47 -4.76 30.07 15.78
N LEU A 48 -5.06 28.76 15.82
CA LEU A 48 -4.35 27.81 16.68
C LEU A 48 -3.00 27.34 16.12
N GLY A 49 -2.62 27.73 14.91
CA GLY A 49 -1.37 27.30 14.26
C GLY A 49 -0.13 27.29 15.18
N PRO A 50 0.15 28.37 15.94
CA PRO A 50 1.29 28.42 16.86
C PRO A 50 1.22 27.44 18.05
N GLU A 51 0.01 27.00 18.43
CA GLU A 51 -0.25 26.09 19.54
C GLU A 51 -0.30 24.61 19.10
N LEU A 52 -0.37 24.36 17.80
CA LEU A 52 -0.42 23.00 17.27
C LEU A 52 0.97 22.35 17.36
N PRO A 53 1.01 21.03 17.63
CA PRO A 53 2.26 20.28 17.56
C PRO A 53 2.93 20.42 16.20
N ALA A 54 4.27 20.49 16.20
CA ALA A 54 5.04 20.61 14.96
C ALA A 54 4.86 19.39 14.03
N ALA A 55 4.67 18.20 14.60
CA ALA A 55 4.37 16.98 13.86
C ALA A 55 2.90 16.59 14.11
N PRO A 56 2.10 16.39 13.05
CA PRO A 56 0.73 15.94 13.22
C PRO A 56 0.68 14.45 13.56
N GLU A 57 -0.42 14.00 14.18
CA GLU A 57 -0.68 12.57 14.34
C GLU A 57 -0.98 11.89 12.99
N LEU A 58 -1.69 12.62 12.11
CA LEU A 58 -2.13 12.15 10.81
C LEU A 58 -1.89 13.20 9.72
N GLU A 59 -1.58 12.72 8.52
CA GLU A 59 -1.45 13.54 7.31
C GLU A 59 -2.41 13.06 6.22
N ALA A 60 -3.18 13.95 5.62
CA ALA A 60 -4.00 13.62 4.46
C ALA A 60 -3.45 14.36 3.23
N LEU A 61 -2.74 13.63 2.37
CA LEU A 61 -2.12 14.23 1.18
C LEU A 61 -3.19 14.79 0.25
N GLN A 62 -2.96 16.01 -0.22
CA GLN A 62 -3.72 16.66 -1.26
C GLN A 62 -3.08 16.39 -2.63
N HIS A 63 -3.81 16.71 -3.69
CA HIS A 63 -3.34 16.51 -5.06
C HIS A 63 -1.96 17.12 -5.33
N ALA A 64 -1.71 18.33 -4.82
CA ALA A 64 -0.42 19.02 -4.99
C ALA A 64 0.72 18.30 -4.27
N ASP A 65 0.47 17.72 -3.09
CA ASP A 65 1.47 16.97 -2.33
C ASP A 65 1.87 15.70 -3.09
N VAL A 66 0.88 14.97 -3.62
CA VAL A 66 1.13 13.78 -4.44
C VAL A 66 1.89 14.14 -5.72
N ALA A 67 1.48 15.21 -6.42
CA ALA A 67 2.15 15.66 -7.63
C ALA A 67 3.62 16.02 -7.40
N ALA A 68 3.96 16.57 -6.24
CA ALA A 68 5.34 16.90 -5.87
C ALA A 68 6.20 15.67 -5.55
N LEU A 69 5.58 14.55 -5.15
CA LEU A 69 6.28 13.29 -4.86
C LEU A 69 6.53 12.44 -6.12
N LEU A 70 5.70 12.57 -7.16
CA LEU A 70 5.76 11.69 -8.32
C LEU A 70 7.10 11.85 -9.09
N PRO A 71 7.81 10.75 -9.39
CA PRO A 71 9.02 10.79 -10.19
C PRO A 71 8.72 11.30 -11.61
N VAL A 72 9.36 12.39 -12.02
CA VAL A 72 9.25 12.95 -13.37
C VAL A 72 10.51 12.61 -14.17
N PRO A 73 10.41 11.86 -15.30
CA PRO A 73 11.56 11.59 -16.16
C PRO A 73 12.14 12.87 -16.75
N ALA A 74 13.47 12.95 -16.78
CA ALA A 74 14.24 14.00 -17.44
C ALA A 74 14.80 13.51 -18.78
N ALA A 75 15.40 14.41 -19.57
CA ALA A 75 15.92 14.10 -20.90
C ALA A 75 16.99 12.98 -20.88
N GLU A 76 17.74 12.87 -19.78
CA GLU A 76 18.78 11.87 -19.56
C GLU A 76 18.28 10.57 -18.87
N SER A 77 16.97 10.44 -18.63
CA SER A 77 16.41 9.26 -17.97
C SER A 77 16.44 8.03 -18.88
N ASP A 78 17.16 6.99 -18.46
CA ASP A 78 17.08 5.66 -19.05
C ASP A 78 16.12 4.73 -18.27
N LYS A 79 15.97 3.49 -18.75
CA LYS A 79 15.09 2.49 -18.12
C LYS A 79 15.47 2.12 -16.68
N TYR A 80 16.73 2.27 -16.29
CA TYR A 80 17.19 1.96 -14.94
C TYR A 80 16.96 3.14 -13.99
N ARG A 81 17.11 4.36 -14.48
CA ARG A 81 16.80 5.59 -13.73
C ARG A 81 15.30 5.77 -13.51
N ARG A 82 14.48 5.26 -14.43
CA ARG A 82 13.02 5.12 -14.26
C ARG A 82 12.61 3.91 -13.42
N GLY A 83 13.57 3.08 -12.98
CA GLY A 83 13.32 1.89 -12.19
C GLY A 83 12.87 0.67 -13.00
N VAL A 84 13.48 -0.47 -12.71
CA VAL A 84 13.05 -1.80 -13.18
C VAL A 84 12.36 -2.52 -12.04
N VAL A 85 11.06 -2.79 -12.17
CA VAL A 85 10.30 -3.53 -11.15
C VAL A 85 10.20 -5.00 -11.53
N GLY A 86 10.48 -5.88 -10.58
CA GLY A 86 10.21 -7.30 -10.66
C GLY A 86 8.81 -7.63 -10.13
N ILE A 87 8.07 -8.49 -10.81
CA ILE A 87 6.73 -8.93 -10.38
C ILE A 87 6.71 -10.46 -10.35
N ALA A 88 6.64 -11.01 -9.14
CA ALA A 88 6.45 -12.43 -8.87
C ALA A 88 5.00 -12.67 -8.46
N ALA A 89 4.15 -12.98 -9.44
CA ALA A 89 2.70 -13.00 -9.26
C ALA A 89 2.01 -14.03 -10.16
N GLY A 90 0.77 -14.35 -9.79
CA GLY A 90 -0.08 -15.27 -10.49
C GLY A 90 0.24 -16.73 -10.24
N SER A 91 -0.74 -17.56 -10.57
CA SER A 91 -0.72 -19.02 -10.46
C SER A 91 -1.56 -19.60 -11.58
N ALA A 92 -1.59 -20.93 -11.71
CA ALA A 92 -2.51 -21.58 -12.65
C ALA A 92 -3.99 -21.20 -12.38
N ARG A 93 -4.34 -20.95 -11.12
CA ARG A 93 -5.69 -20.56 -10.70
C ARG A 93 -5.97 -19.07 -10.87
N TYR A 94 -4.96 -18.23 -10.69
CA TYR A 94 -5.10 -16.77 -10.69
C TYR A 94 -4.12 -16.07 -11.66
N PRO A 95 -4.14 -16.40 -12.97
CA PRO A 95 -3.23 -15.76 -13.93
C PRO A 95 -3.55 -14.28 -14.15
N GLY A 96 -4.80 -13.86 -13.90
CA GLY A 96 -5.23 -12.46 -14.05
C GLY A 96 -4.53 -11.49 -13.09
N ALA A 97 -4.15 -11.94 -11.89
CA ALA A 97 -3.45 -11.11 -10.92
C ALA A 97 -2.09 -10.64 -11.46
N ALA A 98 -1.36 -11.53 -12.16
CA ALA A 98 -0.11 -11.17 -12.84
C ALA A 98 -0.32 -10.09 -13.91
N VAL A 99 -1.36 -10.24 -14.74
CA VAL A 99 -1.67 -9.27 -15.80
C VAL A 99 -2.03 -7.91 -15.21
N LEU A 100 -2.80 -7.87 -14.12
CA LEU A 100 -3.20 -6.63 -13.45
C LEU A 100 -2.03 -5.95 -12.72
N ALA A 101 -1.18 -6.71 -12.05
CA ALA A 101 0.02 -6.18 -11.41
C ALA A 101 1.00 -5.60 -12.44
N VAL A 102 1.27 -6.32 -13.54
CA VAL A 102 2.10 -5.80 -14.65
C VAL A 102 1.47 -4.54 -15.25
N SER A 103 0.16 -4.55 -15.47
CA SER A 103 -0.61 -3.41 -15.97
C SER A 103 -0.49 -2.17 -15.08
N GLY A 104 -0.52 -2.35 -13.76
CA GLY A 104 -0.33 -1.29 -12.77
C GLY A 104 1.09 -0.73 -12.80
N ALA A 105 2.10 -1.61 -12.85
CA ALA A 105 3.50 -1.20 -12.91
C ALA A 105 3.87 -0.42 -14.17
N LEU A 106 3.38 -0.84 -15.33
CA LEU A 106 3.59 -0.13 -16.60
C LEU A 106 2.95 1.27 -16.58
N ARG A 107 1.75 1.39 -15.98
CA ARG A 107 1.05 2.69 -15.84
C ARG A 107 1.65 3.57 -14.75
N GLY A 108 2.33 2.99 -13.77
CA GLY A 108 3.02 3.72 -12.70
C GLY A 108 4.36 4.32 -13.11
N GLY A 109 4.77 4.15 -14.37
CA GLY A 109 5.93 4.83 -14.91
C GLY A 109 7.25 4.07 -14.77
N ALA A 110 7.21 2.76 -14.47
CA ALA A 110 8.40 1.90 -14.51
C ALA A 110 9.14 2.03 -15.85
N GLY A 111 10.47 2.05 -15.81
CA GLY A 111 11.32 2.01 -17.00
C GLY A 111 11.33 0.65 -17.68
N ALA A 112 11.21 -0.43 -16.91
CA ALA A 112 10.92 -1.77 -17.42
C ALA A 112 10.22 -2.62 -16.34
N VAL A 113 9.47 -3.63 -16.80
CA VAL A 113 8.82 -4.62 -15.92
C VAL A 113 9.40 -5.99 -16.23
N ARG A 114 9.89 -6.68 -15.20
CA ARG A 114 10.31 -8.08 -15.25
C ARG A 114 9.27 -8.93 -14.56
N TYR A 115 8.60 -9.80 -15.31
CA TYR A 115 7.61 -10.71 -14.77
C TYR A 115 8.21 -12.09 -14.56
N VAL A 116 7.88 -12.70 -13.42
CA VAL A 116 8.22 -14.07 -13.06
C VAL A 116 6.97 -14.79 -12.59
N GLY A 117 6.71 -15.94 -13.18
CA GLY A 117 5.60 -16.80 -12.78
C GLY A 117 4.91 -17.50 -13.95
N PRO A 118 3.88 -18.30 -13.68
CA PRO A 118 3.29 -19.19 -14.67
C PRO A 118 2.41 -18.47 -15.71
N ALA A 119 2.09 -17.19 -15.52
CA ALA A 119 1.19 -16.43 -16.38
C ALA A 119 1.90 -15.71 -17.55
N GLY A 120 3.15 -16.09 -17.88
CA GLY A 120 4.00 -15.37 -18.82
C GLY A 120 3.36 -15.16 -20.20
N GLN A 121 2.68 -16.17 -20.74
CA GLN A 121 1.96 -16.07 -22.02
C GLN A 121 0.80 -15.07 -21.96
N ALA A 122 0.02 -15.09 -20.87
CA ALA A 122 -1.09 -14.15 -20.69
C ALA A 122 -0.59 -12.70 -20.54
N VAL A 123 0.53 -12.52 -19.83
CA VAL A 123 1.19 -11.22 -19.70
C VAL A 123 1.67 -10.71 -21.06
N LEU A 124 2.41 -11.52 -21.82
CA LEU A 124 2.95 -11.13 -23.14
C LEU A 124 1.85 -10.85 -24.17
N ALA A 125 0.73 -11.58 -24.11
CA ALA A 125 -0.41 -11.34 -24.99
C ALA A 125 -1.02 -9.94 -24.80
N ARG A 126 -0.91 -9.35 -23.60
CA ARG A 126 -1.45 -8.02 -23.30
C ARG A 126 -0.41 -6.90 -23.30
N PHE A 127 0.82 -7.23 -22.89
CA PHE A 127 1.93 -6.32 -22.64
C PHE A 127 3.25 -6.91 -23.17
N PRO A 128 3.45 -6.94 -24.50
CA PRO A 128 4.61 -7.57 -25.14
C PRO A 128 5.95 -6.91 -24.78
N GLU A 129 5.95 -5.71 -24.23
CA GLU A 129 7.12 -5.01 -23.70
C GLU A 129 7.65 -5.61 -22.38
N THR A 130 6.89 -6.49 -21.73
CA THR A 130 7.26 -7.10 -20.45
C THR A 130 8.34 -8.16 -20.64
N LEU A 131 9.39 -8.11 -19.82
CA LEU A 131 10.45 -9.12 -19.82
C LEU A 131 10.02 -10.30 -18.95
N VAL A 132 9.68 -11.44 -19.57
CA VAL A 132 9.26 -12.64 -18.84
C VAL A 132 10.45 -13.56 -18.56
N SER A 133 10.55 -14.05 -17.32
CA SER A 133 11.45 -15.13 -16.91
C SER A 133 10.66 -16.27 -16.30
N ASP A 134 11.00 -17.49 -16.70
CA ASP A 134 10.45 -18.75 -16.20
C ASP A 134 11.35 -19.42 -15.13
N ARG A 135 12.52 -18.83 -14.85
CA ARG A 135 13.55 -19.38 -13.94
C ARG A 135 13.54 -18.79 -12.53
N GLY A 136 12.41 -18.25 -12.10
CA GLY A 136 12.25 -17.69 -10.75
C GLY A 136 12.88 -16.29 -10.56
N PRO A 137 12.63 -15.65 -9.39
CA PRO A 137 13.13 -14.31 -9.08
C PRO A 137 14.65 -14.15 -9.17
N HIS A 138 15.45 -15.11 -8.71
CA HIS A 138 16.91 -15.02 -8.72
C HIS A 138 17.52 -14.90 -10.14
N GLU A 139 16.90 -15.55 -11.13
CA GLU A 139 17.38 -15.56 -12.52
C GLU A 139 16.65 -14.55 -13.41
N ALA A 140 15.72 -13.76 -12.86
CA ALA A 140 14.96 -12.76 -13.60
C ALA A 140 15.78 -11.57 -14.08
N GLY A 141 17.01 -11.41 -13.56
CA GLY A 141 17.92 -10.30 -13.83
C GLY A 141 17.75 -9.14 -12.85
N ARG A 142 18.50 -8.06 -13.07
CA ARG A 142 18.53 -6.92 -12.14
C ARG A 142 17.20 -6.14 -12.13
N VAL A 143 16.67 -5.93 -10.93
CA VAL A 143 15.53 -5.06 -10.60
C VAL A 143 15.94 -4.05 -9.53
N GLN A 144 15.11 -3.03 -9.29
CA GLN A 144 15.26 -2.02 -8.24
C GLN A 144 14.23 -2.20 -7.12
N ALA A 145 13.14 -2.93 -7.37
CA ALA A 145 12.21 -3.38 -6.35
C ALA A 145 11.47 -4.63 -6.84
N TRP A 146 10.90 -5.38 -5.92
CA TRP A 146 10.03 -6.53 -6.20
C TRP A 146 8.61 -6.31 -5.70
N VAL A 147 7.62 -6.80 -6.44
CA VAL A 147 6.25 -7.04 -6.00
C VAL A 147 6.06 -8.55 -5.95
N VAL A 148 5.56 -9.08 -4.84
CA VAL A 148 5.29 -10.51 -4.71
C VAL A 148 3.99 -10.78 -3.97
N GLY A 149 3.29 -11.82 -4.41
CA GLY A 149 2.11 -12.34 -3.72
C GLY A 149 0.77 -12.24 -4.45
N PRO A 150 0.47 -11.23 -5.30
CA PRO A 150 -0.79 -11.18 -6.06
C PRO A 150 -1.07 -12.49 -6.81
N GLY A 151 -2.06 -13.26 -6.35
CA GLY A 151 -2.45 -14.55 -6.94
C GLY A 151 -1.37 -15.64 -6.91
N ALA A 152 -0.38 -15.56 -6.02
CA ALA A 152 0.71 -16.54 -5.93
C ALA A 152 0.24 -17.95 -5.52
N GLY A 153 -0.95 -18.08 -4.95
CA GLY A 153 -1.46 -19.37 -4.48
C GLY A 153 -0.62 -19.90 -3.32
N ASP A 154 0.03 -21.05 -3.49
CA ASP A 154 0.83 -21.70 -2.44
C ASP A 154 2.34 -21.65 -2.73
N ASP A 155 2.79 -20.78 -3.65
CA ASP A 155 4.21 -20.65 -4.02
C ASP A 155 5.01 -19.87 -2.96
N ALA A 156 5.28 -20.54 -1.83
CA ALA A 156 6.15 -20.01 -0.78
C ALA A 156 7.60 -19.83 -1.23
N GLY A 157 8.03 -20.56 -2.27
CA GLY A 157 9.39 -20.51 -2.80
C GLY A 157 9.71 -19.15 -3.40
N ALA A 158 8.87 -18.68 -4.32
CA ALA A 158 9.03 -17.36 -4.93
C ALA A 158 8.98 -16.22 -3.89
N VAL A 159 8.12 -16.33 -2.88
CA VAL A 159 8.05 -15.35 -1.77
C VAL A 159 9.35 -15.33 -0.98
N ALA A 160 9.89 -16.49 -0.62
CA ALA A 160 11.14 -16.60 0.12
C ALA A 160 12.34 -16.05 -0.68
N GLU A 161 12.43 -16.36 -1.98
CA GLU A 161 13.48 -15.83 -2.87
C GLU A 161 13.43 -14.30 -2.94
N VAL A 162 12.23 -13.72 -3.14
CA VAL A 162 12.06 -12.26 -3.17
C VAL A 162 12.45 -11.62 -1.84
N LEU A 163 12.03 -12.21 -0.71
CA LEU A 163 12.37 -11.69 0.63
C LEU A 163 13.85 -11.78 0.95
N ALA A 164 14.60 -12.68 0.31
CA ALA A 164 16.05 -12.78 0.46
C ALA A 164 16.84 -11.72 -0.32
N THR A 165 16.18 -10.95 -1.21
CA THR A 165 16.84 -9.90 -1.99
C THR A 165 17.16 -8.64 -1.17
N ASP A 166 18.15 -7.89 -1.61
CA ASP A 166 18.65 -6.65 -0.99
C ASP A 166 17.99 -5.37 -1.54
N VAL A 167 16.94 -5.51 -2.35
CA VAL A 167 16.15 -4.40 -2.89
C VAL A 167 14.82 -4.25 -2.14
N PRO A 168 14.16 -3.07 -2.20
CA PRO A 168 12.80 -2.89 -1.70
C PRO A 168 11.82 -3.97 -2.17
N VAL A 169 10.91 -4.39 -1.29
CA VAL A 169 9.89 -5.41 -1.59
C VAL A 169 8.50 -4.90 -1.22
N LEU A 170 7.53 -5.13 -2.09
CA LEU A 170 6.10 -5.03 -1.80
C LEU A 170 5.51 -6.44 -1.62
N LEU A 171 4.89 -6.69 -0.48
CA LEU A 171 4.15 -7.91 -0.15
C LEU A 171 2.64 -7.63 -0.19
N ASP A 172 1.91 -8.38 -1.02
CA ASP A 172 0.46 -8.28 -1.12
C ASP A 172 -0.19 -9.68 -1.14
N ALA A 173 -1.49 -9.75 -0.85
CA ALA A 173 -2.32 -10.94 -1.02
C ALA A 173 -1.68 -12.23 -0.45
N ASP A 174 -1.54 -13.28 -1.26
CA ASP A 174 -0.95 -14.55 -0.84
C ASP A 174 0.48 -14.39 -0.31
N GLY A 175 1.22 -13.38 -0.78
CA GLY A 175 2.56 -13.06 -0.29
C GLY A 175 2.56 -12.68 1.19
N LEU A 176 1.53 -11.97 1.66
CA LEU A 176 1.37 -11.65 3.09
C LEU A 176 1.15 -12.90 3.93
N ARG A 177 0.37 -13.86 3.42
CA ARG A 177 0.10 -15.14 4.10
C ARG A 177 1.31 -16.07 4.11
N LEU A 178 2.05 -16.11 3.00
CA LEU A 178 3.19 -17.03 2.81
C LEU A 178 4.49 -16.49 3.43
N ALA A 179 4.62 -15.18 3.60
CA ALA A 179 5.81 -14.58 4.19
C ALA A 179 5.91 -14.88 5.68
N ALA A 180 6.98 -15.55 6.09
CA ALA A 180 7.30 -15.72 7.51
C ALA A 180 7.61 -14.35 8.13
N ARG A 181 6.92 -13.99 9.22
CA ARG A 181 7.11 -12.70 9.93
C ARG A 181 8.59 -12.40 10.20
N ASP A 182 9.33 -13.38 10.69
CA ASP A 182 10.74 -13.16 11.07
C ASP A 182 11.64 -12.93 9.84
N ALA A 183 11.30 -13.49 8.68
CA ALA A 183 11.98 -13.17 7.43
C ALA A 183 11.72 -11.72 7.01
N VAL A 184 10.48 -11.24 7.10
CA VAL A 184 10.15 -9.82 6.83
C VAL A 184 10.90 -8.89 7.78
N ARG A 185 10.90 -9.19 9.09
CA ARG A 185 11.57 -8.38 10.12
C ARG A 185 13.09 -8.35 10.00
N ALA A 186 13.70 -9.39 9.42
CA ALA A 186 15.14 -9.52 9.28
C ALA A 186 15.69 -8.76 8.06
N ARG A 187 14.83 -8.31 7.14
CA ARG A 187 15.25 -7.56 5.96
C ARG A 187 15.85 -6.21 6.36
N THR A 188 16.96 -5.87 5.72
CA THR A 188 17.59 -4.55 5.82
C THR A 188 17.03 -3.59 4.76
N ALA A 189 16.67 -4.13 3.60
CA ALA A 189 16.00 -3.37 2.56
C ALA A 189 14.53 -3.10 2.93
N PRO A 190 13.97 -1.95 2.55
CA PRO A 190 12.61 -1.59 2.93
C PRO A 190 11.56 -2.60 2.46
N THR A 191 10.48 -2.75 3.23
CA THR A 191 9.33 -3.59 2.87
C THR A 191 8.05 -2.80 3.00
N LEU A 192 7.21 -2.85 1.98
CA LEU A 192 5.84 -2.33 1.97
C LEU A 192 4.85 -3.50 2.01
N MET A 193 3.95 -3.51 2.97
CA MET A 193 2.87 -4.50 3.07
C MET A 193 1.55 -3.83 2.76
N THR A 194 0.69 -4.47 1.95
CA THR A 194 -0.57 -3.87 1.50
C THR A 194 -1.82 -4.65 1.94
N PRO A 195 -2.00 -5.04 3.22
CA PRO A 195 -3.14 -5.86 3.64
C PRO A 195 -4.48 -5.12 3.53
N HIS A 196 -5.55 -5.85 3.18
CA HIS A 196 -6.92 -5.44 3.50
C HIS A 196 -7.30 -5.87 4.93
N ALA A 197 -8.47 -5.46 5.43
CA ALA A 197 -8.90 -5.75 6.81
C ALA A 197 -8.83 -7.24 7.20
N GLY A 198 -9.32 -8.15 6.34
CA GLY A 198 -9.19 -9.59 6.56
C GLY A 198 -7.75 -10.14 6.62
N GLU A 199 -6.86 -9.69 5.72
CA GLU A 199 -5.43 -10.05 5.75
C GLU A 199 -4.75 -9.50 7.00
N ALA A 200 -5.03 -8.23 7.35
CA ALA A 200 -4.55 -7.60 8.57
C ALA A 200 -4.98 -8.37 9.83
N ALA A 201 -6.25 -8.79 9.89
CA ALA A 201 -6.80 -9.58 10.99
C ALA A 201 -6.09 -10.93 11.12
N ALA A 202 -5.84 -11.62 10.00
CA ALA A 202 -5.07 -12.87 9.99
C ALA A 202 -3.62 -12.67 10.46
N LEU A 203 -2.95 -11.60 10.02
CA LEU A 203 -1.57 -11.27 10.41
C LEU A 203 -1.45 -10.89 11.90
N LEU A 204 -2.49 -10.27 12.45
CA LEU A 204 -2.56 -9.86 13.86
C LEU A 204 -3.04 -11.00 14.77
N GLY A 205 -3.87 -11.92 14.27
CA GLY A 205 -4.50 -12.98 15.04
C GLY A 205 -5.77 -12.53 15.77
N VAL A 206 -6.52 -11.60 15.17
CA VAL A 206 -7.75 -11.00 15.72
C VAL A 206 -8.91 -11.16 14.74
N ALA A 207 -10.13 -10.80 15.14
CA ALA A 207 -11.27 -10.77 14.23
C ALA A 207 -11.18 -9.58 13.25
N ARG A 208 -11.82 -9.72 12.08
CA ARG A 208 -11.83 -8.66 11.05
C ARG A 208 -12.50 -7.39 11.57
N GLU A 209 -13.55 -7.55 12.35
CA GLU A 209 -14.35 -6.49 12.93
C GLU A 209 -13.52 -5.65 13.92
N GLU A 210 -12.54 -6.26 14.60
CA GLU A 210 -11.63 -5.53 15.50
C GLU A 210 -10.69 -4.60 14.71
N VAL A 211 -10.19 -5.06 13.55
CA VAL A 211 -9.38 -4.23 12.64
C VAL A 211 -10.22 -3.11 12.03
N GLU A 212 -11.45 -3.40 11.62
CA GLU A 212 -12.36 -2.40 11.04
C GLU A 212 -12.80 -1.36 12.06
N ALA A 213 -13.00 -1.75 13.33
CA ALA A 213 -13.34 -0.83 14.40
C ALA A 213 -12.16 0.07 14.82
N ALA A 214 -10.93 -0.45 14.83
CA ALA A 214 -9.74 0.23 15.33
C ALA A 214 -8.60 0.30 14.29
N ARG A 215 -8.90 0.80 13.08
CA ARG A 215 -7.98 0.82 11.93
C ARG A 215 -6.62 1.46 12.22
N LEU A 216 -6.61 2.58 12.95
CA LEU A 216 -5.38 3.30 13.30
C LEU A 216 -4.45 2.48 14.21
N THR A 217 -5.03 1.79 15.19
CA THR A 217 -4.29 0.90 16.07
C THR A 217 -3.75 -0.29 15.29
N ALA A 218 -4.58 -0.92 14.46
CA ALA A 218 -4.20 -2.08 13.68
C ALA A 218 -3.05 -1.81 12.69
N VAL A 219 -3.08 -0.68 11.97
CA VAL A 219 -2.02 -0.33 11.00
C VAL A 219 -0.69 -0.04 11.72
N ARG A 220 -0.73 0.66 12.86
CA ARG A 220 0.46 0.94 13.68
C ARG A 220 1.05 -0.34 14.27
N GLU A 221 0.19 -1.24 14.77
CA GLU A 221 0.63 -2.53 15.31
C GLU A 221 1.28 -3.40 14.24
N LEU A 222 0.68 -3.50 13.05
CA LEU A 222 1.27 -4.24 11.93
C LEU A 222 2.64 -3.69 11.55
N ALA A 223 2.77 -2.37 11.42
CA ALA A 223 4.03 -1.74 11.07
C ALA A 223 5.14 -2.05 12.09
N ALA A 224 4.82 -1.96 13.38
CA ALA A 224 5.75 -2.32 14.45
C ALA A 224 6.08 -3.82 14.47
N ARG A 225 5.06 -4.68 14.34
CA ARG A 225 5.18 -6.14 14.42
C ARG A 225 6.02 -6.71 13.28
N TYR A 226 5.88 -6.18 12.07
CA TYR A 226 6.63 -6.63 10.89
C TYR A 226 7.88 -5.80 10.61
N ARG A 227 8.08 -4.68 11.31
CA ARG A 227 9.15 -3.69 11.02
C ARG A 227 9.15 -3.27 9.54
N ALA A 228 7.96 -3.11 8.98
CA ALA A 228 7.70 -2.76 7.60
C ALA A 228 6.71 -1.59 7.52
N THR A 229 6.72 -0.87 6.41
CA THR A 229 5.66 0.12 6.14
C THR A 229 4.41 -0.64 5.75
N VAL A 230 3.25 -0.21 6.27
CA VAL A 230 1.98 -0.90 6.06
C VAL A 230 0.97 0.06 5.46
N LEU A 231 0.46 -0.26 4.28
CA LEU A 231 -0.72 0.31 3.66
C LEU A 231 -1.92 -0.59 3.99
N LEU A 232 -2.73 -0.18 4.95
CA LEU A 232 -3.98 -0.86 5.31
C LEU A 232 -5.12 -0.40 4.39
N LYS A 233 -5.49 -1.26 3.43
CA LYS A 233 -6.55 -1.00 2.45
C LYS A 233 -7.92 -0.86 3.13
N GLY A 234 -8.77 -0.01 2.58
CA GLY A 234 -10.16 0.20 2.99
C GLY A 234 -10.72 1.49 2.39
N SER A 235 -11.92 1.87 2.81
CA SER A 235 -12.59 3.11 2.40
C SER A 235 -11.74 4.35 2.69
N THR A 236 -11.05 4.37 3.83
CA THR A 236 -9.92 5.24 4.12
C THR A 236 -8.66 4.37 4.23
N THR A 237 -7.73 4.56 3.30
CA THR A 237 -6.47 3.81 3.32
C THR A 237 -5.51 4.49 4.28
N LEU A 238 -4.89 3.71 5.17
CA LEU A 238 -3.93 4.21 6.16
C LEU A 238 -2.54 3.68 5.84
N VAL A 239 -1.52 4.54 5.93
CA VAL A 239 -0.12 4.17 5.74
C VAL A 239 0.68 4.52 6.99
N ALA A 240 1.26 3.51 7.64
CA ALA A 240 2.10 3.68 8.82
C ALA A 240 3.51 3.12 8.58
N ASP A 241 4.51 3.87 9.03
CA ASP A 241 5.91 3.44 9.01
C ASP A 241 6.29 2.68 10.29
N PRO A 242 7.28 1.75 10.21
CA PRO A 242 7.72 0.97 11.35
C PRO A 242 8.46 1.81 12.40
N GLY A 243 8.97 2.98 12.01
CA GLY A 243 9.62 3.95 12.90
C GLY A 243 8.63 4.82 13.69
N GLY A 244 7.32 4.67 13.46
CA GLY A 244 6.29 5.56 14.00
C GLY A 244 6.16 6.86 13.20
N GLY A 245 5.72 7.93 13.87
CA GLY A 245 5.44 9.22 13.24
C GLY A 245 4.02 9.33 12.68
N PRO A 246 3.77 10.38 11.87
CA PRO A 246 2.44 10.65 11.34
C PRO A 246 1.94 9.52 10.44
N VAL A 247 0.69 9.10 10.64
CA VAL A 247 0.04 8.12 9.75
C VAL A 247 -0.55 8.87 8.56
N ARG A 248 -0.21 8.44 7.34
CA ARG A 248 -0.85 9.00 6.14
C ARG A 248 -2.22 8.40 5.93
N VAL A 249 -3.17 9.24 5.54
CA VAL A 249 -4.53 8.87 5.20
C VAL A 249 -4.78 9.26 3.76
N ASN A 250 -5.16 8.28 2.95
CA ASN A 250 -5.80 8.55 1.68
C ASN A 250 -7.31 8.49 1.87
N ALA A 251 -7.93 9.66 1.89
CA ALA A 251 -9.38 9.83 1.92
C ALA A 251 -9.99 9.95 0.50
N THR A 252 -9.17 9.82 -0.54
CA THR A 252 -9.65 9.71 -1.92
C THR A 252 -10.02 8.27 -2.26
N GLY A 253 -10.77 8.11 -3.36
CA GLY A 253 -11.30 6.83 -3.80
C GLY A 253 -12.82 6.85 -3.83
N THR A 254 -13.38 5.84 -4.48
CA THR A 254 -14.84 5.65 -4.53
C THR A 254 -15.15 4.21 -4.16
N PRO A 255 -16.37 3.91 -3.64
CA PRO A 255 -16.78 2.54 -3.36
C PRO A 255 -16.66 1.60 -4.57
N TRP A 256 -16.64 2.13 -5.80
CA TRP A 256 -16.42 1.39 -7.03
C TRP A 256 -15.05 0.69 -7.12
N LEU A 257 -14.08 1.06 -6.27
CA LEU A 257 -12.78 0.39 -6.18
C LEU A 257 -12.85 -0.96 -5.42
N ALA A 258 -13.97 -1.27 -4.77
CA ALA A 258 -14.22 -2.54 -4.08
C ALA A 258 -14.55 -3.68 -5.07
N THR A 259 -13.71 -3.86 -6.09
CA THR A 259 -13.82 -4.92 -7.10
C THR A 259 -12.58 -5.81 -7.08
N ALA A 260 -12.75 -7.09 -7.36
CA ALA A 260 -11.62 -8.01 -7.49
C ALA A 260 -10.58 -7.48 -8.51
N GLY A 261 -9.30 -7.55 -8.14
CA GLY A 261 -8.18 -7.13 -8.99
C GLY A 261 -7.74 -5.66 -8.85
N SER A 262 -8.50 -4.80 -8.15
CA SER A 262 -8.05 -3.43 -7.89
C SER A 262 -6.77 -3.39 -7.02
N GLY A 263 -6.68 -4.33 -6.06
CA GLY A 263 -5.48 -4.54 -5.25
C GLY A 263 -4.25 -4.92 -6.08
N ASP A 264 -4.41 -5.80 -7.07
CA ASP A 264 -3.30 -6.22 -7.94
C ASP A 264 -2.74 -5.03 -8.74
N VAL A 265 -3.62 -4.16 -9.25
CA VAL A 265 -3.22 -2.93 -9.95
C VAL A 265 -2.47 -1.99 -9.01
N LEU A 266 -2.97 -1.80 -7.78
CA LEU A 266 -2.32 -0.98 -6.76
C LEU A 266 -0.91 -1.50 -6.43
N SER A 267 -0.76 -2.82 -6.25
CA SER A 267 0.52 -3.47 -5.98
C SER A 267 1.53 -3.26 -7.11
N GLY A 268 1.08 -3.35 -8.35
CA GLY A 268 1.91 -3.00 -9.52
C GLY A 268 2.36 -1.54 -9.51
N LEU A 269 1.41 -0.62 -9.31
CA LEU A 269 1.66 0.83 -9.28
C LEU A 269 2.66 1.20 -8.17
N ALA A 270 2.37 0.83 -6.93
CA ALA A 270 3.25 1.10 -5.79
C ALA A 270 4.63 0.44 -5.96
N GLY A 271 4.68 -0.79 -6.51
CA GLY A 271 5.92 -1.47 -6.86
C GLY A 271 6.79 -0.70 -7.87
N SER A 272 6.17 -0.07 -8.87
CA SER A 272 6.90 0.76 -9.83
C SER A 272 7.47 2.04 -9.19
N LEU A 273 6.73 2.65 -8.27
CA LEU A 273 7.17 3.83 -7.52
C LEU A 273 8.33 3.49 -6.58
N LEU A 274 8.28 2.33 -5.91
CA LEU A 274 9.42 1.78 -5.16
C LEU A 274 10.64 1.58 -6.05
N ALA A 275 10.46 0.97 -7.23
CA ALA A 275 11.56 0.75 -8.17
C ALA A 275 12.16 2.06 -8.70
N ALA A 276 11.36 3.14 -8.76
CA ALA A 276 11.81 4.48 -9.12
C ALA A 276 12.56 5.20 -7.96
N GLY A 277 12.67 4.58 -6.79
CA GLY A 277 13.45 5.08 -5.66
C GLY A 277 12.65 5.82 -4.59
N LEU A 278 11.32 5.84 -4.67
CA LEU A 278 10.50 6.37 -3.58
C LEU A 278 10.61 5.50 -2.33
N ALA A 279 10.57 6.15 -1.17
CA ALA A 279 10.45 5.45 0.10
C ALA A 279 9.09 4.71 0.16
N PRO A 280 8.96 3.60 0.89
CA PRO A 280 7.71 2.85 0.98
C PRO A 280 6.48 3.68 1.33
N ARG A 281 6.60 4.64 2.25
CA ARG A 281 5.50 5.53 2.63
C ARG A 281 5.07 6.50 1.52
N ASP A 282 5.97 6.88 0.63
CA ASP A 282 5.68 7.75 -0.52
C ASP A 282 5.17 6.96 -1.73
N ALA A 283 5.61 5.70 -1.88
CA ALA A 283 5.14 4.81 -2.94
C ALA A 283 3.75 4.21 -2.68
N ALA A 284 3.34 4.15 -1.40
CA ALA A 284 2.07 3.64 -0.88
C ALA A 284 0.91 4.65 -1.07
#